data_AF-A0A928E5V5-F1
#
_entry.id   AF-A0A928E5V5-F1
#
_cell.length_a   1.000
_cell.length_b   1.000
_cell.length_c   1.000
_cell.angle_alpha   90.00
_cell.angle_beta   90.00
_cell.angle_gamma   90.00
#
_symmetry.space_group_name_H-M   'P 1'
#
loop_
_entity.id
_entity.type
_entity.pdbx_description
1 polymer ?
#
loop_
_entity_poly.entity_id
_entity_poly.type
_entity_poly.pdbx_seq_one_letter_code
_entity_poly.pdbx_strand_id
1 'polypeptide(L)'
;MTTYIFVLLGIIIVLLVAVLMKRPTIDISALREDNARLRERLAERLGALSQNAIELKNISGDIANFKNILMGNKQARGTFGERQLEDLVRDIMPPETYAFQCVLETGVRPDCVIRLPYPPGDMIIDSKFPLESYNRMLMDANDGMARKQFELDVRKHIDAIGEKYIIPGTTAESAMMFIASESIFETLHREFPGAVEYAARKKVFIVSPSTLWATLNTIRAVLSDIKIKRVAAKIRKELDALLTDLGRLNDRATNVEKHFRMTQTDIEQLQISIGKIAPRAEKLRDMDFGEDQ
;
A
#
# COMPACT_ATOMS: atom_id res chain seq x y z
N MET A 1 33.56 -51.19 -10.95
CA MET A 1 33.28 -50.05 -10.05
C MET A 1 33.31 -48.73 -10.81
N THR A 2 34.34 -48.46 -11.61
CA THR A 2 34.48 -47.26 -12.47
C THR A 2 33.34 -47.09 -13.48
N THR A 3 32.86 -48.16 -14.12
CA THR A 3 31.76 -48.09 -15.10
C THR A 3 30.43 -47.63 -14.47
N TYR A 4 30.14 -48.05 -13.23
CA TYR A 4 28.94 -47.62 -12.52
C TYR A 4 28.99 -46.14 -12.14
N ILE A 5 30.17 -45.61 -11.79
CA ILE A 5 30.36 -44.19 -11.47
C ILE A 5 30.11 -43.32 -12.70
N PHE A 6 30.60 -43.71 -13.88
CA PHE A 6 30.35 -42.95 -15.12
C PHE A 6 28.88 -42.97 -15.54
N VAL A 7 28.18 -44.10 -15.36
CA VAL A 7 26.74 -44.20 -15.65
C VAL A 7 25.93 -43.35 -14.66
N LEU A 8 26.27 -43.38 -13.37
CA LEU A 8 25.59 -42.58 -12.34
C LEU A 8 25.84 -41.08 -12.54
N LEU A 9 27.06 -40.68 -12.90
CA LEU A 9 27.42 -39.30 -13.21
C LEU A 9 26.68 -38.81 -14.46
N GLY A 10 26.55 -39.66 -15.49
CA GLY A 10 25.79 -39.35 -16.69
C GLY A 10 24.30 -39.14 -16.39
N ILE A 11 23.70 -39.99 -15.55
CA ILE A 11 22.30 -39.83 -15.12
C ILE A 11 22.13 -38.54 -14.32
N ILE A 12 23.05 -38.21 -13.40
CA ILE A 12 23.01 -36.98 -12.62
C ILE A 12 23.16 -35.74 -13.51
N ILE A 13 24.06 -35.75 -14.50
CA ILE A 13 24.22 -34.64 -15.45
C ILE A 13 22.95 -34.47 -16.29
N VAL A 14 22.35 -35.55 -16.77
CA VAL A 14 21.08 -35.49 -17.53
C VAL A 14 19.94 -34.98 -16.65
N LEU A 15 19.85 -35.41 -15.38
CA LEU A 15 18.87 -34.90 -14.43
C LEU A 15 19.09 -33.43 -14.09
N LEU A 16 20.35 -33.01 -13.93
CA LEU A 16 20.73 -31.64 -13.62
C LEU A 16 20.46 -30.71 -14.81
N VAL A 17 20.75 -31.15 -16.03
CA VAL A 17 20.39 -30.47 -17.28
C VAL A 17 18.88 -30.42 -17.46
N ALA A 18 18.16 -31.50 -17.17
CA ALA A 18 16.69 -31.53 -17.23
C ALA A 18 16.07 -30.57 -16.20
N VAL A 19 16.62 -30.46 -14.99
CA VAL A 19 16.20 -29.51 -13.95
C VAL A 19 16.57 -28.07 -14.32
N LEU A 20 17.73 -27.84 -14.95
CA LEU A 20 18.14 -26.53 -15.46
C LEU A 20 17.34 -26.07 -16.68
N MET A 21 16.92 -27.01 -17.54
CA MET A 21 16.02 -26.74 -18.67
C MET A 21 14.57 -26.56 -18.21
N LYS A 22 14.21 -27.11 -17.05
CA LYS A 22 12.94 -26.84 -16.35
C LYS A 22 13.01 -25.57 -15.51
N ARG A 23 13.81 -24.58 -15.93
CA ARG A 23 13.59 -23.20 -15.46
C ARG A 23 12.21 -22.79 -15.97
N PRO A 24 11.29 -22.35 -15.10
CA PRO A 24 10.19 -21.54 -15.59
C PRO A 24 10.87 -20.32 -16.21
N THR A 25 10.90 -20.25 -17.53
CA THR A 25 11.00 -18.95 -18.20
C THR A 25 9.90 -18.14 -17.54
N ILE A 26 10.29 -17.16 -16.71
CA ILE A 26 9.38 -16.19 -16.14
C ILE A 26 8.79 -15.51 -17.36
N ASP A 27 7.63 -16.00 -17.78
CA ASP A 27 6.99 -15.56 -18.98
C ASP A 27 6.41 -14.19 -18.66
N ILE A 28 7.18 -13.16 -18.99
CA ILE A 28 6.82 -11.76 -18.77
C ILE A 28 5.52 -11.46 -19.51
N SER A 29 5.16 -12.24 -20.55
CA SER A 29 3.86 -12.12 -21.21
C SER A 29 2.71 -12.66 -20.36
N ALA A 30 2.86 -13.82 -19.71
CA ALA A 30 1.87 -14.39 -18.80
C ALA A 30 1.67 -13.53 -17.53
N LEU A 31 2.75 -12.97 -16.97
CA LEU A 31 2.68 -12.03 -15.84
C LEU A 31 2.04 -10.69 -16.22
N ARG A 32 2.19 -10.26 -17.47
CA ARG A 32 1.52 -9.06 -18.01
C ARG A 32 0.04 -9.32 -18.27
N GLU A 33 -0.31 -10.49 -18.79
CA GLU A 33 -1.71 -10.92 -18.94
C GLU A 33 -2.40 -11.06 -17.58
N ASP A 34 -1.77 -11.69 -16.59
CA ASP A 34 -2.36 -11.83 -15.26
C ASP A 34 -2.52 -10.47 -14.58
N ASN A 35 -1.55 -9.54 -14.73
CA ASN A 35 -1.72 -8.18 -14.23
C ASN A 35 -2.81 -7.39 -14.98
N ALA A 36 -2.94 -7.58 -16.30
CA ALA A 36 -3.99 -6.95 -17.08
C ALA A 36 -5.38 -7.48 -16.66
N ARG A 37 -5.52 -8.81 -16.51
CA ARG A 37 -6.73 -9.48 -16.03
C ARG A 37 -7.05 -9.11 -14.59
N LEU A 38 -6.05 -8.93 -13.71
CA LEU A 38 -6.24 -8.40 -12.36
C LEU A 38 -6.71 -6.96 -12.38
N ARG A 39 -6.12 -6.10 -13.21
CA ARG A 39 -6.53 -4.70 -13.37
C ARG A 39 -7.95 -4.59 -13.94
N GLU A 40 -8.29 -5.45 -14.89
CA GLU A 40 -9.63 -5.51 -15.48
C GLU A 40 -10.66 -5.99 -14.47
N ARG A 41 -10.38 -7.07 -13.71
CA ARG A 41 -11.25 -7.52 -12.60
C ARG A 41 -11.33 -6.49 -11.47
N LEU A 42 -10.27 -5.74 -11.21
CA LEU A 42 -10.28 -4.64 -10.25
C LEU A 42 -11.10 -3.46 -10.78
N ALA A 43 -10.97 -3.10 -12.07
CA ALA A 43 -11.77 -2.06 -12.70
C ALA A 43 -13.25 -2.44 -12.76
N GLU A 44 -13.56 -3.71 -13.04
CA GLU A 44 -14.91 -4.26 -13.06
C GLU A 44 -15.51 -4.31 -11.65
N ARG A 45 -14.74 -4.72 -10.62
CA ARG A 45 -15.17 -4.61 -9.22
C ARG A 45 -15.31 -3.17 -8.75
N LEU A 46 -14.46 -2.26 -9.19
CA LEU A 46 -14.57 -0.83 -8.88
C LEU A 46 -15.77 -0.21 -9.60
N GLY A 47 -16.09 -0.66 -10.82
CA GLY A 47 -17.29 -0.27 -11.57
C GLY A 47 -18.57 -0.82 -10.96
N ALA A 48 -18.57 -2.07 -10.51
CA ALA A 48 -19.69 -2.66 -9.78
C ALA A 48 -19.86 -2.03 -8.39
N LEU A 49 -18.77 -1.68 -7.70
CA LEU A 49 -18.80 -0.91 -6.45
C LEU A 49 -19.25 0.53 -6.68
N SER A 50 -18.87 1.17 -7.79
CA SER A 50 -19.38 2.50 -8.14
C SER A 50 -20.86 2.43 -8.51
N GLN A 51 -21.32 1.35 -9.15
CA GLN A 51 -22.74 1.10 -9.38
C GLN A 51 -23.50 0.83 -8.08
N ASN A 52 -22.95 0.09 -7.12
CA ASN A 52 -23.57 -0.08 -5.80
C ASN A 52 -23.56 1.23 -4.98
N ALA A 53 -22.54 2.07 -5.15
CA ALA A 53 -22.53 3.44 -4.62
C ALA A 53 -23.53 4.36 -5.34
N ILE A 54 -23.84 4.07 -6.61
CA ILE A 54 -24.92 4.70 -7.38
C ILE A 54 -26.29 4.10 -7.02
N GLU A 55 -26.40 2.86 -6.54
CA GLU A 55 -27.67 2.33 -6.03
C GLU A 55 -28.00 2.89 -4.64
N LEU A 56 -26.99 3.28 -3.85
CA LEU A 56 -27.14 4.19 -2.71
C LEU A 56 -27.59 5.61 -3.11
N LYS A 57 -27.56 5.97 -4.41
CA LYS A 57 -28.09 7.25 -4.95
C LYS A 57 -29.62 7.28 -4.99
N ASN A 58 -30.30 6.18 -4.68
CA ASN A 58 -31.76 6.16 -4.47
C ASN A 58 -32.17 6.62 -3.06
N ILE A 59 -31.33 7.43 -2.41
CA ILE A 59 -31.69 8.32 -1.29
C ILE A 59 -32.36 9.62 -1.83
N SER A 60 -32.97 9.58 -3.02
CA SER A 60 -33.91 10.62 -3.48
C SER A 60 -35.17 10.75 -2.59
N GLY A 61 -35.32 9.91 -1.56
CA GLY A 61 -36.38 9.99 -0.55
C GLY A 61 -36.07 10.83 0.71
N ASP A 62 -34.82 11.27 0.92
CA ASP A 62 -34.43 11.82 2.23
C ASP A 62 -34.72 13.31 2.44
N ILE A 63 -35.40 14.02 1.53
CA ILE A 63 -35.83 15.40 1.83
C ILE A 63 -36.71 15.44 3.09
N ALA A 64 -37.51 14.41 3.36
CA ALA A 64 -38.37 14.34 4.55
C ALA A 64 -37.59 14.02 5.84
N ASN A 65 -36.62 13.10 5.79
CA ASN A 65 -35.79 12.74 6.95
C ASN A 65 -34.77 13.82 7.30
N PHE A 66 -34.14 14.43 6.29
CA PHE A 66 -33.21 15.55 6.46
C PHE A 66 -33.92 16.74 7.10
N LYS A 67 -35.13 17.08 6.64
CA LYS A 67 -35.93 18.18 7.21
C LYS A 67 -36.35 17.89 8.66
N ASN A 68 -36.78 16.67 8.97
CA ASN A 68 -37.24 16.31 10.32
C ASN A 68 -36.10 16.22 11.36
N ILE A 69 -34.90 15.78 10.98
CA ILE A 69 -33.74 15.69 11.89
C ILE A 69 -33.06 17.06 12.08
N LEU A 70 -33.04 17.93 11.06
CA LEU A 70 -32.37 19.24 11.12
C LEU A 70 -33.20 20.37 11.74
N MET A 71 -34.52 20.18 11.92
CA MET A 71 -35.44 21.18 12.46
C MET A 71 -35.25 21.51 13.95
N GLY A 72 -34.53 20.68 14.73
CA GLY A 72 -34.56 20.77 16.20
C GLY A 72 -33.59 21.76 16.87
N ASN A 73 -32.30 21.83 16.48
CA ASN A 73 -31.31 22.65 17.20
C ASN A 73 -29.97 22.79 16.44
N LYS A 74 -29.27 23.93 16.55
CA LYS A 74 -27.94 24.19 15.92
C LYS A 74 -26.90 23.13 16.30
N GLN A 75 -26.98 22.63 17.52
CA GLN A 75 -26.08 21.60 18.03
C GLN A 75 -26.34 20.22 17.41
N ALA A 76 -27.60 19.81 17.30
CA ALA A 76 -27.98 18.54 16.64
C ALA A 76 -27.55 18.51 15.15
N ARG A 77 -27.54 19.68 14.49
CA ARG A 77 -27.10 19.82 13.10
C ARG A 77 -25.60 19.60 12.91
N GLY A 78 -24.77 20.21 13.78
CA GLY A 78 -23.32 20.00 13.75
C GLY A 78 -22.97 18.54 14.00
N THR A 79 -23.57 17.94 15.02
CA THR A 79 -23.36 16.53 15.35
C THR A 79 -23.78 15.57 14.24
N PHE A 80 -24.82 15.88 13.46
CA PHE A 80 -25.22 15.03 12.32
C PHE A 80 -24.18 15.06 11.19
N GLY A 81 -23.69 16.25 10.83
CA GLY A 81 -22.66 16.39 9.80
C GLY A 81 -21.34 15.74 10.21
N GLU A 82 -20.92 15.95 11.47
CA GLU A 82 -19.73 15.31 12.04
C GLU A 82 -19.87 13.79 12.07
N ARG A 83 -21.02 13.26 12.50
CA ARG A 83 -21.26 11.81 12.56
C ARG A 83 -21.24 11.17 11.18
N GLN A 84 -21.86 11.80 10.18
CA GLN A 84 -21.83 11.28 8.80
C GLN A 84 -20.40 11.28 8.23
N LEU A 85 -19.61 12.31 8.53
CA LEU A 85 -18.18 12.34 8.19
C LEU A 85 -17.41 11.21 8.88
N GLU A 86 -17.65 11.02 10.18
CA GLU A 86 -17.01 9.95 10.95
C GLU A 86 -17.33 8.57 10.40
N ASP A 87 -18.60 8.26 10.17
CA ASP A 87 -19.06 6.97 9.66
C ASP A 87 -18.42 6.68 8.29
N LEU A 88 -18.42 7.66 7.39
CA LEU A 88 -17.86 7.53 6.05
C LEU A 88 -16.33 7.32 6.07
N VAL A 89 -15.61 8.04 6.93
CA VAL A 89 -14.16 7.87 7.08
C VAL A 89 -13.83 6.51 7.71
N ARG A 90 -14.56 6.08 8.74
CA ARG A 90 -14.36 4.79 9.43
C ARG A 90 -14.59 3.59 8.50
N ASP A 91 -15.58 3.68 7.62
CA ASP A 91 -15.92 2.59 6.69
C ASP A 91 -14.88 2.41 5.58
N ILE A 92 -14.24 3.50 5.15
CA ILE A 92 -13.32 3.48 4.01
C ILE A 92 -11.88 3.32 4.47
N MET A 93 -11.44 4.13 5.42
CA MET A 93 -10.03 4.32 5.77
C MET A 93 -9.59 3.36 6.88
N PRO A 94 -8.36 2.82 6.83
CA PRO A 94 -7.80 2.08 7.95
C PRO A 94 -7.68 2.95 9.21
N PRO A 95 -7.93 2.40 10.41
CA PRO A 95 -7.96 3.17 11.67
C PRO A 95 -6.64 3.89 12.00
N GLU A 96 -5.52 3.43 11.45
CA GLU A 96 -4.19 4.03 11.65
C GLU A 96 -3.98 5.32 10.84
N THR A 97 -4.82 5.55 9.83
CA THR A 97 -4.63 6.58 8.79
C THR A 97 -5.51 7.81 8.98
N TYR A 98 -6.27 7.89 10.06
CA TYR A 98 -7.06 9.07 10.40
C TYR A 98 -7.09 9.33 11.91
N ALA A 99 -7.49 10.53 12.29
CA ALA A 99 -7.79 10.91 13.65
C ALA A 99 -8.94 11.92 13.66
N PHE A 100 -9.94 11.68 14.49
CA PHE A 100 -11.04 12.62 14.71
C PHE A 100 -10.71 13.56 15.87
N GLN A 101 -11.15 14.82 15.77
CA GLN A 101 -11.06 15.81 16.85
C GLN A 101 -9.64 15.97 17.47
N CYS A 102 -8.60 15.74 16.67
CA CYS A 102 -7.21 15.88 17.09
C CYS A 102 -6.85 17.36 17.24
N VAL A 103 -6.11 17.71 18.28
CA VAL A 103 -5.56 19.07 18.43
C VAL A 103 -4.28 19.13 17.61
N LEU A 104 -4.24 20.00 16.60
CA LEU A 104 -3.02 20.29 15.84
C LEU A 104 -2.02 21.05 16.73
N GLU A 105 -0.75 21.07 16.34
CA GLU A 105 0.30 21.82 17.05
C GLU A 105 -0.03 23.32 17.19
N THR A 106 -0.85 23.85 16.29
CA THR A 106 -1.38 25.22 16.30
C THR A 106 -2.51 25.46 17.32
N GLY A 107 -2.94 24.43 18.06
CA GLY A 107 -4.05 24.50 19.01
C GLY A 107 -5.44 24.45 18.37
N VAL A 108 -5.53 24.35 17.04
CA VAL A 108 -6.80 24.23 16.32
C VAL A 108 -7.23 22.77 16.29
N ARG A 109 -8.53 22.53 16.45
CA ARG A 109 -9.15 21.19 16.42
C ARG A 109 -10.04 21.04 15.18
N PRO A 110 -9.55 20.41 14.11
CA PRO A 110 -10.39 19.98 12.99
C PRO A 110 -11.29 18.80 13.36
N ASP A 111 -12.36 18.60 12.58
CA ASP A 111 -13.29 17.48 12.74
C ASP A 111 -12.60 16.15 12.40
N CYS A 112 -11.87 16.10 11.29
CA CYS A 112 -11.12 14.91 10.86
C CYS A 112 -9.77 15.28 10.25
N VAL A 113 -8.75 14.49 10.59
CA VAL A 113 -7.40 14.52 10.02
C VAL A 113 -7.13 13.19 9.34
N ILE A 114 -6.73 13.21 8.08
CA ILE A 114 -6.28 12.04 7.33
C ILE A 114 -4.77 12.11 7.24
N ARG A 115 -4.11 11.10 7.81
CA ARG A 115 -2.65 10.99 7.84
C ARG A 115 -2.15 10.44 6.52
N LEU A 116 -1.47 11.29 5.75
CA LEU A 116 -0.85 10.94 4.48
C LEU A 116 0.67 11.04 4.61
N PRO A 117 1.43 10.20 3.90
CA PRO A 117 2.88 10.35 3.85
C PRO A 117 3.24 11.70 3.19
N TYR A 118 4.32 12.32 3.67
CA TYR A 118 4.83 13.56 3.09
C TYR A 118 5.65 13.25 1.82
N PRO A 119 5.47 14.01 0.71
CA PRO A 119 4.41 14.99 0.41
C PRO A 119 3.09 14.30 -0.03
N PRO A 120 1.88 14.84 0.26
CA PRO A 120 1.60 16.21 0.71
C PRO A 120 1.53 16.41 2.24
N GLY A 121 1.48 15.34 3.06
CA GLY A 121 1.28 15.46 4.52
C GLY A 121 -0.19 15.43 4.95
N ASP A 122 -0.45 15.67 6.24
CA ASP A 122 -1.77 15.46 6.85
C ASP A 122 -2.86 16.32 6.21
N MET A 123 -3.92 15.68 5.72
CA MET A 123 -5.03 16.33 5.04
C MET A 123 -6.19 16.56 6.02
N ILE A 124 -6.66 17.79 6.08
CA ILE A 124 -7.68 18.22 7.04
C ILE A 124 -9.06 18.24 6.38
N ILE A 125 -10.06 17.70 7.07
CA ILE A 125 -11.48 17.78 6.69
C ILE A 125 -12.24 18.48 7.82
N ASP A 126 -12.97 19.52 7.46
CA ASP A 126 -13.81 20.31 8.37
C ASP A 126 -15.26 20.32 7.84
N SER A 127 -16.21 19.93 8.68
CA SER A 127 -17.63 19.90 8.36
C SER A 127 -18.25 21.27 8.68
N LYS A 128 -18.71 21.98 7.65
CA LYS A 128 -19.36 23.28 7.82
C LYS A 128 -20.62 23.35 6.99
N PHE A 129 -21.69 23.83 7.63
CA PHE A 129 -23.01 23.81 7.02
C PHE A 129 -23.76 25.14 7.18
N PRO A 130 -23.77 26.01 6.15
CA PRO A 130 -24.49 27.28 6.15
C PRO A 130 -25.99 27.06 5.82
N LEU A 131 -26.68 26.25 6.63
CA LEU A 131 -28.10 25.93 6.42
C LEU A 131 -29.04 27.10 6.56
N GLU A 132 -28.76 28.00 7.50
CA GLU A 132 -29.69 29.09 7.81
C GLU A 132 -29.78 30.08 6.65
N SER A 133 -28.63 30.40 6.04
CA SER A 133 -28.57 31.20 4.82
C SER A 133 -29.10 30.43 3.60
N TYR A 134 -28.88 29.11 3.52
CA TYR A 134 -29.46 28.27 2.47
C TYR A 134 -31.00 28.20 2.55
N ASN A 135 -31.56 27.96 3.73
CA ASN A 135 -33.00 27.90 3.95
C ASN A 135 -33.66 29.25 3.68
N ARG A 136 -33.01 30.35 4.08
CA ARG A 136 -33.48 31.70 3.77
C ARG A 136 -33.50 31.95 2.26
N MET A 137 -32.46 31.53 1.55
CA MET A 137 -32.40 31.59 0.10
C MET A 137 -33.52 30.77 -0.58
N LEU A 138 -33.85 29.59 -0.05
CA LEU A 138 -34.94 28.77 -0.59
C LEU A 138 -36.33 29.34 -0.31
N MET A 139 -36.53 29.93 0.88
CA MET A 139 -37.81 30.55 1.26
C MET A 139 -38.09 31.83 0.47
N ASP A 140 -37.05 32.58 0.11
CA ASP A 140 -37.16 33.85 -0.60
C ASP A 140 -36.35 33.83 -1.91
N ALA A 141 -36.77 32.95 -2.83
CA ALA A 141 -36.03 32.68 -4.07
C ALA A 141 -35.87 33.90 -5.00
N ASN A 142 -36.69 34.94 -4.83
CA ASN A 142 -36.63 36.19 -5.59
C ASN A 142 -35.81 37.29 -4.89
N ASP A 143 -35.37 37.07 -3.65
CA ASP A 143 -34.52 38.03 -2.94
C ASP A 143 -33.04 37.82 -3.30
N GLY A 144 -32.54 38.72 -4.15
CA GLY A 144 -31.11 38.78 -4.49
C GLY A 144 -30.20 39.02 -3.28
N MET A 145 -30.72 39.55 -2.17
CA MET A 145 -29.95 39.74 -0.93
C MET A 145 -29.71 38.42 -0.21
N ALA A 146 -30.72 37.55 -0.09
CA ALA A 146 -30.57 36.22 0.50
C ALA A 146 -29.52 35.36 -0.24
N ARG A 147 -29.51 35.41 -1.58
CA ARG A 147 -28.49 34.72 -2.41
C ARG A 147 -27.09 35.25 -2.14
N LYS A 148 -26.91 36.58 -2.12
CA LYS A 148 -25.61 37.20 -1.80
C LYS A 148 -25.13 36.86 -0.39
N GLN A 149 -26.03 36.84 0.58
CA GLN A 149 -25.69 36.52 1.95
C GLN A 149 -25.20 35.07 2.08
N PHE A 150 -25.86 34.12 1.41
CA PHE A 150 -25.41 32.74 1.34
C PHE A 150 -24.00 32.62 0.75
N GLU A 151 -23.73 33.29 -0.37
CA GLU A 151 -22.39 33.29 -0.98
C GLU A 151 -21.32 33.86 -0.03
N LEU A 152 -21.61 34.96 0.66
CA LEU A 152 -20.70 35.56 1.63
C LEU A 152 -20.41 34.63 2.80
N ASP A 153 -21.42 33.93 3.32
CA ASP A 153 -21.24 33.02 4.44
C ASP A 153 -20.43 31.77 4.04
N VAL A 154 -20.63 31.25 2.82
CA VAL A 154 -19.79 30.19 2.26
C VAL A 154 -18.33 30.65 2.14
N ARG A 155 -18.09 31.86 1.61
CA ARG A 155 -16.74 32.43 1.48
C ARG A 155 -16.04 32.61 2.83
N LYS A 156 -16.77 33.08 3.86
CA LYS A 156 -16.22 33.16 5.23
C LYS A 156 -15.78 31.80 5.76
N HIS A 157 -16.54 30.74 5.49
CA HIS A 157 -16.15 29.39 5.89
C HIS A 157 -14.91 28.90 5.12
N ILE A 158 -14.83 29.15 3.82
CA ILE A 158 -13.66 28.86 2.99
C ILE A 158 -12.41 29.55 3.57
N ASP A 159 -12.50 30.85 3.86
CA ASP A 159 -11.38 31.61 4.42
C ASP A 159 -10.96 31.08 5.79
N ALA A 160 -11.93 30.82 6.67
CA ALA A 160 -11.65 30.26 7.99
C ALA A 160 -10.97 28.88 7.91
N ILE A 161 -11.34 28.04 6.95
CA ILE A 161 -10.73 26.72 6.75
C ILE A 161 -9.31 26.88 6.19
N GLY A 162 -9.14 27.71 5.16
CA GLY A 162 -7.84 27.95 4.53
C GLY A 162 -6.81 28.51 5.51
N GLU A 163 -7.19 29.50 6.32
CA GLU A 163 -6.29 30.15 7.28
C GLU A 163 -5.92 29.26 8.47
N LYS A 164 -6.86 28.42 8.94
CA LYS A 164 -6.64 27.60 10.13
C LYS A 164 -5.94 26.28 9.86
N TYR A 165 -6.14 25.70 8.69
CA TYR A 165 -5.80 24.30 8.42
C TYR A 165 -4.75 24.11 7.32
N ILE A 166 -4.42 25.14 6.55
CA ILE A 166 -3.36 25.05 5.52
C ILE A 166 -2.08 25.68 6.08
N ILE A 167 -1.29 24.85 6.77
CA ILE A 167 -0.05 25.23 7.44
C ILE A 167 1.14 24.65 6.65
N PRO A 168 1.95 25.49 5.99
CA PRO A 168 3.11 25.02 5.23
C PRO A 168 4.07 24.21 6.09
N GLY A 169 4.37 22.98 5.65
CA GLY A 169 5.30 22.08 6.33
C GLY A 169 4.69 21.16 7.39
N THR A 170 3.46 21.44 7.84
CA THR A 170 2.75 20.61 8.84
C THR A 170 1.59 19.85 8.21
N THR A 171 0.73 20.55 7.46
CA THR A 171 -0.44 19.96 6.81
C THR A 171 -0.26 19.93 5.30
N ALA A 172 -1.14 19.21 4.62
CA ALA A 172 -1.28 19.28 3.18
C ALA A 172 -1.47 20.72 2.70
N GLU A 173 -1.05 21.00 1.48
CA GLU A 173 -1.26 22.30 0.84
C GLU A 173 -2.75 22.61 0.57
N SER A 174 -3.64 21.67 0.84
CA SER A 174 -5.07 21.81 0.65
C SER A 174 -5.87 21.22 1.79
N ALA A 175 -7.05 21.78 2.04
CA ALA A 175 -8.03 21.29 3.00
C ALA A 175 -9.36 20.96 2.32
N MET A 176 -10.19 20.15 2.97
CA MET A 176 -11.52 19.80 2.48
C MET A 176 -12.62 20.39 3.36
N MET A 177 -13.58 21.05 2.71
CA MET A 177 -14.81 21.52 3.34
C MET A 177 -15.93 20.51 3.04
N PHE A 178 -16.36 19.78 4.07
CA PHE A 178 -17.39 18.76 3.93
C PHE A 178 -18.81 19.35 4.09
N ILE A 179 -19.65 19.12 3.09
CA ILE A 179 -21.06 19.48 3.07
C ILE A 179 -21.88 18.18 3.09
N ALA A 180 -22.52 17.88 4.23
CA ALA A 180 -23.28 16.63 4.42
C ALA A 180 -24.52 16.46 3.49
N SER A 181 -24.98 17.53 2.85
CA SER A 181 -26.13 17.51 1.94
C SER A 181 -25.69 17.60 0.49
N GLU A 182 -25.97 16.54 -0.28
CA GLU A 182 -25.68 16.50 -1.71
C GLU A 182 -26.42 17.60 -2.47
N SER A 183 -27.71 17.85 -2.16
CA SER A 183 -28.50 18.89 -2.82
C SER A 183 -27.93 20.29 -2.63
N ILE A 184 -27.34 20.58 -1.47
CA ILE A 184 -26.70 21.87 -1.20
C ILE A 184 -25.37 21.97 -1.94
N PHE A 185 -24.60 20.90 -1.97
CA PHE A 185 -23.38 20.82 -2.76
C PHE A 185 -23.66 21.06 -4.26
N GLU A 186 -24.68 20.42 -4.82
CA GLU A 186 -25.11 20.60 -6.21
C GLU A 186 -25.58 22.03 -6.48
N THR A 187 -26.41 22.59 -5.57
CA THR A 187 -26.89 23.97 -5.68
C THR A 187 -25.71 24.95 -5.68
N LEU A 188 -24.73 24.74 -4.80
CA LEU A 188 -23.53 25.59 -4.73
C LEU A 188 -22.73 25.56 -6.04
N HIS A 189 -22.53 24.38 -6.62
CA HIS A 189 -21.79 24.23 -7.88
C HIS A 189 -22.54 24.79 -9.08
N ARG A 190 -23.87 24.67 -9.11
CA ARG A 190 -24.70 25.14 -10.22
C ARG A 190 -24.94 26.64 -10.18
N GLU A 191 -25.21 27.20 -9.01
CA GLU A 191 -25.72 28.57 -8.86
C GLU A 191 -24.68 29.57 -8.37
N PHE A 192 -23.58 29.09 -7.78
CA PHE A 192 -22.51 29.95 -7.22
C PHE A 192 -21.11 29.51 -7.67
N PRO A 193 -20.84 29.41 -9.00
CA PRO A 193 -19.53 28.98 -9.50
C PRO A 193 -18.38 29.87 -9.00
N GLY A 194 -18.62 31.18 -8.81
CA GLY A 194 -17.63 32.11 -8.28
C GLY A 194 -17.16 31.79 -6.85
N ALA A 195 -18.01 31.19 -6.01
CA ALA A 195 -17.63 30.72 -4.68
C ALA A 195 -16.79 29.43 -4.76
N VAL A 196 -17.10 28.54 -5.69
CA VAL A 196 -16.32 27.31 -5.94
C VAL A 196 -14.93 27.64 -6.45
N GLU A 197 -14.83 28.56 -7.42
CA GLU A 197 -13.53 29.05 -7.90
C GLU A 197 -12.72 29.74 -6.80
N TYR A 198 -13.41 30.50 -5.92
CA TYR A 198 -12.76 31.11 -4.77
C TYR A 198 -12.19 30.06 -3.81
N ALA A 199 -12.95 29.00 -3.53
CA ALA A 199 -12.50 27.86 -2.74
C ALA A 199 -11.25 27.22 -3.35
N ALA A 200 -11.26 26.94 -4.66
CA ALA A 200 -10.13 26.39 -5.38
C ALA A 200 -8.88 27.28 -5.31
N ARG A 201 -9.03 28.60 -5.46
CA ARG A 201 -7.93 29.57 -5.30
C ARG A 201 -7.35 29.59 -3.88
N LYS A 202 -8.20 29.36 -2.88
CA LYS A 202 -7.80 29.23 -1.47
C LYS A 202 -7.29 27.83 -1.11
N LYS A 203 -7.16 26.93 -2.10
CA LYS A 203 -6.79 25.52 -1.92
C LYS A 203 -7.73 24.76 -0.94
N VAL A 204 -9.00 25.16 -0.91
CA VAL A 204 -10.07 24.49 -0.15
C VAL A 204 -10.99 23.77 -1.13
N PHE A 205 -11.03 22.45 -1.05
CA PHE A 205 -11.89 21.63 -1.88
C PHE A 205 -13.23 21.38 -1.18
N ILE A 206 -14.31 21.81 -1.81
CA ILE A 206 -15.66 21.53 -1.31
C ILE A 206 -16.03 20.10 -1.71
N VAL A 207 -16.47 19.29 -0.76
CA VAL A 207 -16.79 17.88 -0.97
C VAL A 207 -18.15 17.52 -0.35
N SER A 208 -18.93 16.74 -1.07
CA SER A 208 -20.16 16.08 -0.59
C SER A 208 -19.88 14.64 -0.13
N PRO A 209 -20.84 13.90 0.45
CA PRO A 209 -20.65 12.50 0.81
C PRO A 209 -20.19 11.64 -0.37
N SER A 210 -20.78 11.82 -1.55
CA SER A 210 -20.40 11.08 -2.76
C SER A 210 -18.97 11.40 -3.22
N THR A 211 -18.61 12.69 -3.22
CA THR A 211 -17.29 13.16 -3.65
C THR A 211 -16.19 12.80 -2.65
N LEU A 212 -16.49 12.90 -1.36
CA LEU A 212 -15.59 12.48 -0.29
C LEU A 212 -15.38 10.96 -0.34
N TRP A 213 -16.44 10.17 -0.52
CA TRP A 213 -16.33 8.72 -0.67
C TRP A 213 -15.37 8.35 -1.82
N ALA A 214 -15.51 8.99 -2.98
CA ALA A 214 -14.64 8.75 -4.13
C ALA A 214 -13.19 9.12 -3.79
N THR A 215 -12.99 10.28 -3.19
CA THR A 215 -11.66 10.80 -2.85
C THR A 215 -10.95 9.93 -1.82
N LEU A 216 -11.64 9.48 -0.77
CA LEU A 216 -11.09 8.57 0.23
C LEU A 216 -10.75 7.21 -0.35
N ASN A 217 -11.56 6.69 -1.29
CA ASN A 217 -11.24 5.45 -2.00
C ASN A 217 -9.96 5.60 -2.84
N THR A 218 -9.79 6.74 -3.52
CA THR A 218 -8.55 7.04 -4.25
C THR A 218 -7.36 7.11 -3.30
N ILE A 219 -7.49 7.83 -2.18
CA ILE A 219 -6.44 7.94 -1.16
C ILE A 219 -6.07 6.55 -0.62
N ARG A 220 -7.06 5.74 -0.27
CA ARG A 220 -6.87 4.37 0.23
C ARG A 220 -6.11 3.50 -0.77
N ALA A 221 -6.46 3.58 -2.05
CA ALA A 221 -5.77 2.84 -3.11
C ALA A 221 -4.28 3.23 -3.18
N VAL A 222 -3.98 4.53 -3.08
CA VAL A 222 -2.60 5.03 -3.05
C VAL A 222 -1.85 4.57 -1.79
N LEU A 223 -2.46 4.67 -0.61
CA LEU A 223 -1.85 4.21 0.65
C LEU A 223 -1.55 2.71 0.63
N SER A 224 -2.43 1.90 0.05
CA SER A 224 -2.23 0.46 -0.12
C SER A 224 -1.02 0.16 -1.02
N ASP A 225 -0.90 0.87 -2.16
CA ASP A 225 0.24 0.74 -3.07
C ASP A 225 1.58 1.07 -2.38
N ILE A 226 1.61 2.12 -1.55
CA ILE A 226 2.80 2.50 -0.77
C ILE A 226 3.16 1.41 0.25
N LYS A 227 2.17 0.84 0.94
CA LYS A 227 2.39 -0.25 1.91
C LYS A 227 2.98 -1.48 1.22
N ILE A 228 2.43 -1.87 0.07
CA ILE A 228 2.92 -2.99 -0.74
C ILE A 228 4.37 -2.76 -1.17
N LYS A 229 4.70 -1.57 -1.67
CA LYS A 229 6.08 -1.19 -2.06
C LYS A 229 7.05 -1.29 -0.89
N ARG A 230 6.66 -0.85 0.31
CA ARG A 230 7.50 -0.93 1.51
C ARG A 230 7.77 -2.38 1.91
N VAL A 231 6.75 -3.24 1.86
CA VAL A 231 6.90 -4.68 2.16
C VAL A 231 7.79 -5.34 1.10
N ALA A 232 7.59 -5.07 -0.19
CA ALA A 232 8.41 -5.61 -1.26
C ALA A 232 9.89 -5.19 -1.13
N ALA A 233 10.16 -3.94 -0.75
CA ALA A 233 11.52 -3.46 -0.50
C ALA A 233 12.18 -4.19 0.68
N LYS A 234 11.42 -4.48 1.74
CA LYS A 234 11.91 -5.27 2.88
C LYS A 234 12.21 -6.72 2.46
N ILE A 235 11.31 -7.37 1.72
CA ILE A 235 11.53 -8.73 1.21
C ILE A 235 12.78 -8.79 0.32
N ARG A 236 12.95 -7.82 -0.58
CA ARG A 236 14.15 -7.74 -1.44
C ARG A 236 15.44 -7.70 -0.60
N LYS A 237 15.46 -6.87 0.45
CA LYS A 237 16.62 -6.76 1.34
C LYS A 237 16.94 -8.10 2.05
N GLU A 238 15.92 -8.80 2.54
CA GLU A 238 16.10 -10.12 3.15
C GLU A 238 16.58 -11.17 2.14
N LEU A 239 16.07 -11.11 0.89
CA LEU A 239 16.49 -11.99 -0.18
C LEU A 239 17.98 -11.78 -0.56
N ASP A 240 18.43 -10.52 -0.64
CA ASP A 240 19.83 -10.20 -0.93
C ASP A 240 20.77 -10.75 0.17
N ALA A 241 20.36 -10.67 1.43
CA ALA A 241 21.09 -11.26 2.55
C ALA A 241 21.16 -12.81 2.42
N LEU A 242 20.04 -13.45 2.09
CA LEU A 242 19.98 -14.90 1.89
C LEU A 242 20.85 -15.36 0.72
N LEU A 243 20.84 -14.63 -0.41
CA LEU A 243 21.70 -14.93 -1.56
C LEU A 243 23.20 -14.82 -1.20
N THR A 244 23.56 -13.84 -0.36
CA THR A 244 24.94 -13.70 0.15
C THR A 244 25.34 -14.91 0.99
N ASP A 245 24.44 -15.39 1.86
CA ASP A 245 24.72 -16.55 2.70
C ASP A 245 24.77 -17.85 1.89
N LEU A 246 23.97 -18.00 0.83
CA LEU A 246 24.09 -19.11 -0.12
C LEU A 246 25.43 -19.10 -0.85
N GLY A 247 25.94 -17.92 -1.23
CA GLY A 247 27.27 -17.77 -1.81
C GLY A 247 28.36 -18.28 -0.86
N ARG A 248 28.34 -17.86 0.41
CA ARG A 248 29.27 -18.34 1.44
C ARG A 248 29.18 -19.85 1.67
N LEU A 249 27.97 -20.40 1.62
CA LEU A 249 27.76 -21.84 1.77
C LEU A 249 28.35 -22.60 0.59
N ASN A 250 28.18 -22.10 -0.63
CA ASN A 250 28.79 -22.66 -1.83
C ASN A 250 30.33 -22.66 -1.74
N ASP A 251 30.94 -21.54 -1.34
CA ASP A 251 32.40 -21.45 -1.18
C ASP A 251 32.93 -22.48 -0.15
N ARG A 252 32.20 -22.66 0.96
CA ARG A 252 32.53 -23.68 1.97
C ARG A 252 32.40 -25.09 1.40
N ALA A 253 31.35 -25.37 0.62
CA ALA A 253 31.16 -26.67 -0.02
C ALA A 253 32.29 -26.97 -1.01
N THR A 254 32.71 -25.99 -1.82
CA THR A 254 33.86 -26.12 -2.73
C THR A 254 35.16 -26.40 -1.98
N ASN A 255 35.39 -25.73 -0.84
CA ASN A 255 36.56 -26.01 0.00
C ASN A 255 36.54 -27.44 0.56
N VAL A 256 35.38 -27.93 1.02
CA VAL A 256 35.23 -29.31 1.48
C VAL A 256 35.52 -30.31 0.35
N GLU A 257 35.00 -30.06 -0.86
CA GLU A 257 35.30 -30.90 -2.02
C GLU A 257 36.80 -30.96 -2.30
N LYS A 258 37.50 -29.82 -2.24
CA LYS A 258 38.95 -29.74 -2.44
C LYS A 258 39.69 -30.56 -1.38
N HIS A 259 39.30 -30.45 -0.11
CA HIS A 259 39.89 -31.25 0.97
C HIS A 259 39.67 -32.75 0.76
N PHE A 260 38.46 -33.16 0.37
CA PHE A 260 38.17 -34.56 0.10
C PHE A 260 39.02 -35.13 -1.02
N ARG A 261 39.23 -34.35 -2.09
CA ARG A 261 40.11 -34.73 -3.20
C ARG A 261 41.57 -34.90 -2.77
N MET A 262 42.07 -34.00 -1.91
CA MET A 262 43.41 -34.13 -1.33
C MET A 262 43.52 -35.39 -0.47
N THR A 263 42.56 -35.64 0.43
CA THR A 263 42.51 -36.85 1.24
C THR A 263 42.48 -38.12 0.38
N GLN A 264 41.75 -38.11 -0.73
CA GLN A 264 41.71 -39.24 -1.65
C GLN A 264 43.09 -39.49 -2.28
N THR A 265 43.79 -38.45 -2.72
CA THR A 265 45.17 -38.56 -3.22
C THR A 265 46.13 -39.10 -2.15
N ASP A 266 46.00 -38.66 -0.89
CA ASP A 266 46.83 -39.14 0.21
C ASP A 266 46.61 -40.65 0.47
N ILE A 267 45.35 -41.11 0.42
CA ILE A 267 45.01 -42.52 0.54
C ILE A 267 45.64 -43.35 -0.60
N GLU A 268 45.60 -42.85 -1.84
CA GLU A 268 46.22 -43.52 -2.99
C GLU A 268 47.75 -43.65 -2.81
N GLN A 269 48.43 -42.62 -2.30
CA GLN A 269 49.87 -42.68 -2.02
C GLN A 269 50.21 -43.66 -0.89
N LEU A 270 49.38 -43.72 0.16
CA LEU A 270 49.53 -44.70 1.23
C LEU A 270 49.40 -46.13 0.69
N GLN A 271 48.41 -46.40 -0.16
CA GLN A 271 48.24 -47.72 -0.77
C GLN A 271 49.44 -48.12 -1.64
N ILE A 272 49.98 -47.19 -2.44
CA ILE A 272 51.21 -47.44 -3.23
C ILE A 272 52.38 -47.78 -2.30
N SER A 273 52.54 -47.05 -1.19
CA SER A 273 53.63 -47.28 -0.22
C SER A 273 53.49 -48.64 0.46
N ILE A 274 52.29 -48.99 0.92
CA ILE A 274 51.98 -50.31 1.48
C ILE A 274 52.28 -51.41 0.46
N GLY A 275 51.85 -51.22 -0.80
CA GLY A 275 52.12 -52.17 -1.90
C GLY A 275 53.60 -52.34 -2.24
N LYS A 276 54.46 -51.37 -1.93
CA LYS A 276 55.93 -51.48 -2.07
C LYS A 276 56.59 -52.12 -0.85
N ILE A 277 56.06 -51.89 0.35
CA ILE A 277 56.60 -52.41 1.62
C ILE A 277 56.26 -53.88 1.78
N ALA A 278 55.02 -54.30 1.50
CA ALA A 278 54.57 -55.69 1.65
C ALA A 278 55.49 -56.72 0.95
N PRO A 279 55.81 -56.60 -0.35
CA PRO A 279 56.70 -57.55 -1.02
C PRO A 279 58.16 -57.47 -0.55
N ARG A 280 58.62 -56.31 -0.04
CA ARG A 280 59.95 -56.18 0.59
C ARG A 280 59.99 -56.89 1.93
N ALA A 281 58.93 -56.78 2.74
CA ALA A 281 58.81 -57.48 4.00
C ALA A 281 58.70 -59.00 3.80
N GLU A 282 57.96 -59.47 2.79
CA GLU A 282 57.96 -60.89 2.41
C GLU A 282 59.34 -61.39 1.97
N LYS A 283 60.06 -60.63 1.13
CA LYS A 283 61.46 -60.96 0.77
C LYS A 283 62.41 -61.00 1.97
N LEU A 284 62.23 -60.12 2.95
CA LEU A 284 63.01 -60.12 4.19
C LEU A 284 62.67 -61.30 5.10
N ARG A 285 61.44 -61.82 5.04
CA ARG A 285 61.02 -63.03 5.77
C ARG A 285 61.54 -64.31 5.11
N ASP A 286 61.62 -64.33 3.78
CA ASP A 286 62.15 -65.47 3.02
C ASP A 286 63.69 -65.47 2.94
N MET A 287 64.34 -64.35 3.29
CA MET A 287 65.77 -64.34 3.60
C MET A 287 65.96 -64.91 5.01
N ASP A 288 66.22 -66.21 5.05
CA ASP A 288 66.74 -66.91 6.22
C ASP A 288 68.00 -66.17 6.69
N PHE A 289 67.94 -65.54 7.87
CA PHE A 289 69.16 -65.08 8.54
C PHE A 289 69.86 -66.34 9.02
N GLY A 290 70.71 -66.90 8.15
CA GLY A 290 71.68 -67.91 8.56
C GLY A 290 72.44 -67.36 9.77
N GLU A 291 72.36 -68.10 10.88
CA GLU A 291 73.23 -67.92 12.03
C GLU A 291 74.68 -68.04 11.55
N ASP A 292 75.36 -66.91 11.34
CA ASP A 292 76.81 -66.87 11.31
C ASP A 292 77.32 -66.83 12.77
N GLN A 293 77.65 -68.03 13.25
CA GLN A 293 78.48 -68.45 14.41
C GLN A 293 77.91 -68.39 15.82
#